data_AF-A0A7S0ULL1-F1
#
_entry.id   AF-A0A7S0ULL1-F1
#
_cell.length_a   1.000
_cell.length_b   1.000
_cell.length_c   1.000
_cell.angle_alpha   90.00
_cell.angle_beta   90.00
_cell.angle_gamma   90.00
#
_symmetry.space_group_name_H-M   'P 1'
#
loop_
_entity.id
_entity.type
_entity.pdbx_description
1 polymer ?
#
loop_
_entity_poly.entity_id
_entity_poly.type
_entity_poly.pdbx_seq_one_letter_code
_entity_poly.pdbx_strand_id
1 'polypeptide(L)'
;GKFPGSVSFFSPGSFDRRPPMQGDPEVPTIKFAGDWVRMGDMEHGAKGLCQERAYVSGLQAGNLLLDETLGKSRLYKHSVLQVREDEAQFKMAVAMNKQVMQVLPRFWVR
;
A
#
# COMPACT_ATOMS: atom_id res chain seq x y z
N GLY A 1 -22.25 13.74 -3.36
CA GLY A 1 -20.82 14.05 -3.51
C GLY A 1 -20.54 14.40 -4.95
N LYS A 2 -19.56 15.29 -5.22
CA LYS A 2 -19.25 15.83 -6.56
C LYS A 2 -18.85 14.75 -7.60
N PHE A 3 -18.44 13.56 -7.14
CA PHE A 3 -18.03 12.43 -7.98
C PHE A 3 -18.59 11.10 -7.42
N PRO A 4 -19.75 10.63 -7.86
CA PRO A 4 -20.28 9.33 -7.43
C PRO A 4 -19.38 8.20 -7.95
N GLY A 5 -19.08 7.21 -7.10
CA GLY A 5 -18.27 6.04 -7.48
C GLY A 5 -16.77 6.29 -7.68
N SER A 6 -16.26 7.47 -7.29
CA SER A 6 -14.84 7.81 -7.48
C SER A 6 -13.88 7.11 -6.51
N VAL A 7 -14.41 6.38 -5.53
CA VAL A 7 -13.62 5.63 -4.54
C VAL A 7 -14.06 4.18 -4.56
N SER A 8 -13.09 3.28 -4.43
CA SER A 8 -13.35 1.86 -4.32
C SER A 8 -13.87 1.52 -2.93
N PHE A 9 -15.03 0.88 -2.87
CA PHE A 9 -15.57 0.33 -1.64
C PHE A 9 -15.16 -1.13 -1.50
N PHE A 10 -14.67 -1.49 -0.32
CA PHE A 10 -14.23 -2.83 0.00
C PHE A 10 -15.07 -3.37 1.16
N SER A 11 -15.68 -4.54 0.97
CA SER A 11 -16.32 -5.25 2.06
C SER A 11 -15.26 -5.71 3.09
N PRO A 12 -15.62 -5.83 4.37
CA PRO A 12 -14.75 -6.45 5.36
C PRO A 12 -14.23 -7.82 4.87
N GLY A 13 -12.94 -8.08 5.04
CA GLY A 13 -12.30 -9.34 4.62
C GLY A 13 -11.97 -9.47 3.13
N SER A 14 -12.26 -8.46 2.30
CA SER A 14 -11.95 -8.52 0.85
C SER A 14 -10.46 -8.38 0.50
N PHE A 15 -9.58 -8.19 1.48
CA PHE A 15 -8.16 -7.93 1.24
C PHE A 15 -7.49 -9.04 0.40
N ASP A 16 -7.73 -10.31 0.76
CA ASP A 16 -7.13 -11.46 0.06
C ASP A 16 -7.63 -11.62 -1.38
N ARG A 17 -8.79 -11.03 -1.70
CA ARG A 17 -9.38 -11.03 -3.04
C ARG A 17 -8.83 -9.91 -3.93
N ARG A 18 -8.04 -8.98 -3.40
CA ARG A 18 -7.48 -7.89 -4.19
C ARG A 18 -6.38 -8.42 -5.13
N PRO A 19 -6.18 -7.81 -6.31
CA PRO A 19 -5.15 -8.23 -7.24
C PRO A 19 -3.74 -8.09 -6.64
N PRO A 20 -2.83 -9.07 -6.86
CA PRO A 20 -1.42 -8.95 -6.51
C PRO A 20 -0.66 -8.12 -7.55
N MET A 21 0.33 -7.32 -7.13
CA MET A 21 1.08 -6.45 -8.04
C MET A 21 1.77 -7.21 -9.18
N GLN A 22 2.23 -8.43 -8.89
CA GLN A 22 2.96 -9.28 -9.84
C GLN A 22 2.15 -9.61 -11.10
N GLY A 23 0.83 -9.38 -11.08
CA GLY A 23 -0.06 -9.64 -12.19
C GLY A 23 -0.58 -11.07 -12.20
N ASP A 24 -0.98 -11.51 -13.38
CA ASP A 24 -1.37 -12.90 -13.64
C ASP A 24 -0.11 -13.73 -13.96
N PRO A 25 0.13 -14.87 -13.28
CA PRO A 25 1.23 -15.77 -13.60
C PRO A 25 1.24 -16.27 -15.06
N GLU A 26 0.08 -16.38 -15.69
CA GLU A 26 -0.05 -16.83 -17.08
C GLU A 26 0.25 -15.73 -18.09
N VAL A 27 0.21 -14.46 -17.66
CA VAL A 27 0.46 -13.29 -18.51
C VAL A 27 1.48 -12.36 -17.84
N PRO A 28 2.77 -12.73 -17.86
CA PRO A 28 3.79 -12.05 -17.06
C PRO A 28 4.03 -10.60 -17.48
N THR A 29 3.62 -10.21 -18.70
CA THR A 29 3.68 -8.84 -19.22
C THR A 29 2.55 -7.92 -18.73
N ILE A 30 1.61 -8.43 -17.93
CA ILE A 30 0.57 -7.62 -17.29
C ILE A 30 0.89 -7.50 -15.81
N LYS A 31 0.99 -6.27 -15.30
CA LYS A 31 1.18 -5.96 -13.87
C LYS A 31 0.02 -5.13 -13.35
N PHE A 32 -0.30 -5.25 -12.08
CA PHE A 32 -1.39 -4.49 -11.45
C PHE A 32 -0.85 -3.37 -10.55
N ALA A 33 -1.47 -2.19 -10.63
CA ALA A 33 -1.12 -1.01 -9.84
C ALA A 33 -2.38 -0.33 -9.27
N GLY A 34 -2.18 0.53 -8.28
CA GLY A 34 -3.26 1.25 -7.59
C GLY A 34 -3.17 1.11 -6.07
N ASP A 35 -3.86 2.02 -5.38
CA ASP A 35 -3.89 2.10 -3.92
C ASP A 35 -4.53 0.89 -3.22
N TRP A 36 -5.16 -0.01 -3.96
CA TRP A 36 -5.84 -1.19 -3.45
C TRP A 36 -5.10 -2.50 -3.76
N VAL A 37 -4.07 -2.46 -4.61
CA VAL A 37 -3.27 -3.64 -4.98
C VAL A 37 -2.52 -4.19 -3.78
N ARG A 38 -2.33 -5.52 -3.74
CA ARG A 38 -1.45 -6.18 -2.76
C ARG A 38 -0.01 -6.11 -3.26
N MET A 39 0.83 -5.35 -2.57
CA MET A 39 2.23 -5.14 -2.97
C MET A 39 3.20 -6.21 -2.40
N GLY A 40 2.76 -7.02 -1.43
CA GLY A 40 3.60 -8.03 -0.79
C GLY A 40 4.83 -7.40 -0.14
N ASP A 41 6.01 -7.95 -0.41
CA ASP A 41 7.29 -7.46 0.11
C ASP A 41 7.69 -6.06 -0.42
N MET A 42 7.02 -5.56 -1.46
CA MET A 42 7.27 -4.24 -2.05
C MET A 42 6.42 -3.12 -1.42
N GLU A 43 5.74 -3.38 -0.30
CA GLU A 43 4.92 -2.39 0.38
C GLU A 43 5.76 -1.19 0.87
N HIS A 44 5.27 0.03 0.60
CA HIS A 44 6.03 1.29 0.76
C HIS A 44 5.91 1.91 2.16
N GLY A 45 5.02 1.40 3.01
CA GLY A 45 4.76 1.93 4.36
C GLY A 45 3.59 2.93 4.41
N ALA A 46 3.20 3.51 3.27
CA ALA A 46 1.95 4.26 3.15
C ALA A 46 0.75 3.32 3.36
N LYS A 47 0.02 3.51 4.47
CA LYS A 47 -1.13 2.66 4.82
C LYS A 47 -2.43 3.25 4.29
N GLY A 48 -3.32 2.38 3.83
CA GLY A 48 -4.69 2.74 3.41
C GLY A 48 -4.85 2.99 1.91
N LEU A 49 -6.03 3.48 1.54
CA LEU A 49 -6.40 3.86 0.17
C LEU A 49 -6.03 5.33 -0.03
N CYS A 50 -4.77 5.56 -0.43
CA CYS A 50 -4.22 6.91 -0.55
C CYS A 50 -3.49 7.11 -1.87
N GLN A 51 -3.37 8.36 -2.29
CA GLN A 51 -2.73 8.75 -3.55
C GLN A 51 -1.25 8.33 -3.58
N GLU A 52 -0.54 8.44 -2.45
CA GLU A 52 0.87 8.01 -2.35
C GLU A 52 1.02 6.53 -2.67
N ARG A 53 0.14 5.67 -2.12
CA ARG A 53 0.17 4.23 -2.38
C ARG A 53 -0.18 3.91 -3.84
N ALA A 54 -1.13 4.63 -4.43
CA ALA A 54 -1.42 4.51 -5.87
C ALA A 54 -0.20 4.89 -6.73
N TYR A 55 0.49 5.97 -6.38
CA TYR A 55 1.68 6.43 -7.09
C TYR A 55 2.82 5.40 -7.00
N VAL A 56 3.16 4.96 -5.80
CA VAL A 56 4.27 4.03 -5.58
C VAL A 56 4.00 2.64 -6.14
N SER A 57 2.77 2.13 -6.03
CA SER A 57 2.40 0.87 -6.67
C SER A 57 2.54 0.93 -8.19
N GLY A 58 2.25 2.07 -8.82
CA GLY A 58 2.51 2.30 -10.25
C GLY A 58 3.99 2.21 -10.60
N LEU A 59 4.86 2.85 -9.83
CA LEU A 59 6.31 2.81 -10.04
C LEU A 59 6.86 1.39 -9.87
N GLN A 60 6.44 0.67 -8.83
CA GLN A 60 6.87 -0.71 -8.60
C GLN A 60 6.36 -1.67 -9.68
N ALA A 61 5.09 -1.57 -10.07
CA ALA A 61 4.53 -2.37 -11.17
C ALA A 61 5.27 -2.11 -12.48
N GLY A 62 5.62 -0.85 -12.77
CA GLY A 62 6.45 -0.48 -13.91
C GLY A 62 7.84 -1.12 -13.85
N ASN A 63 8.50 -1.09 -12.69
CA ASN A 63 9.79 -1.75 -12.49
C ASN A 63 9.73 -3.27 -12.72
N LEU A 64 8.65 -3.94 -12.27
CA LEU A 64 8.43 -5.36 -12.51
C LEU A 64 8.18 -5.65 -14.00
N LEU A 65 7.46 -4.78 -14.69
CA LEU A 65 7.23 -4.92 -16.12
C LEU A 65 8.52 -4.77 -16.92
N LEU A 66 9.39 -3.83 -16.52
CA LEU A 66 10.71 -3.67 -17.12
C LEU A 66 11.60 -4.88 -16.89
N ASP A 67 11.56 -5.48 -15.69
CA ASP A 67 12.27 -6.73 -15.40
C ASP A 67 11.86 -7.85 -16.35
N GLU A 68 10.57 -7.96 -16.63
CA GLU A 68 10.02 -8.99 -17.51
C GLU A 68 10.36 -8.75 -18.99
N THR A 69 10.35 -7.49 -19.43
CA THR A 69 10.43 -7.13 -20.86
C THR A 69 11.84 -6.80 -21.34
N LEU A 70 12.64 -6.13 -20.51
CA LEU A 70 13.99 -5.65 -20.84
C LEU A 70 15.08 -6.32 -20.00
N GLY A 71 14.71 -7.18 -19.05
CA GLY A 71 15.62 -7.85 -18.13
C GLY A 71 15.99 -7.00 -16.91
N LYS A 72 16.75 -7.59 -15.98
CA LYS A 72 17.04 -7.05 -14.63
C LYS A 72 18.08 -5.92 -14.59
N SER A 73 18.03 -5.00 -15.54
CA SER A 73 18.92 -3.84 -15.56
C SER A 73 18.41 -2.71 -14.65
N ARG A 74 19.31 -2.13 -13.85
CA ARG A 74 19.00 -0.93 -13.05
C ARG A 74 18.85 0.33 -13.89
N LEU A 75 19.34 0.33 -15.13
CA LEU A 75 19.42 1.53 -15.97
C LEU A 75 18.05 2.15 -16.25
N TYR A 76 16.99 1.34 -16.23
CA TYR A 76 15.62 1.73 -16.57
C TYR A 76 14.67 1.77 -15.38
N LYS A 77 15.11 1.35 -14.19
CA LYS A 77 14.25 1.27 -13.01
C LYS A 77 14.15 2.58 -12.27
N HIS A 78 12.94 2.90 -11.83
CA HIS A 78 12.71 4.01 -10.92
C HIS A 78 13.06 3.63 -9.48
N SER A 79 13.78 4.51 -8.78
CA SER A 79 14.10 4.31 -7.37
C SER A 79 12.89 4.69 -6.51
N VAL A 80 12.38 3.74 -5.73
CA VAL A 80 11.30 3.98 -4.78
C VAL A 80 11.91 4.18 -3.40
N LEU A 81 11.84 5.41 -2.90
CA LEU A 81 12.21 5.74 -1.53
C LEU A 81 11.18 5.15 -0.57
N GLN A 82 11.60 4.69 0.60
CA GLN A 82 10.67 4.17 1.61
C GLN A 82 10.14 5.30 2.50
N VAL A 83 8.95 5.11 3.07
CA VAL A 83 8.43 6.03 4.08
C VAL A 83 9.39 6.07 5.27
N ARG A 84 9.78 7.29 5.66
CA ARG A 84 10.60 7.51 6.85
C ARG A 84 9.82 7.05 8.08
N GLU A 85 10.51 6.38 8.99
CA GLU A 85 9.91 6.00 10.26
C GLU A 85 9.49 7.23 11.08
N ASP A 86 8.37 7.09 11.80
CA ASP A 86 7.93 8.11 12.74
C ASP A 86 8.98 8.37 13.83
N GLU A 87 9.02 9.61 14.30
CA GLU A 87 9.92 10.05 15.36
C GLU A 87 9.74 9.23 16.66
N ALA A 88 10.83 9.03 17.40
CA ALA A 88 10.84 8.16 18.59
C ALA A 88 9.82 8.61 19.65
N GLN A 89 9.70 9.92 19.88
CA GLN A 89 8.72 10.50 20.81
C GLN A 89 7.28 10.20 20.40
N PHE A 90 6.99 10.20 19.09
CA PHE A 90 5.66 9.87 18.59
C PHE A 90 5.35 8.39 18.80
N LYS A 91 6.28 7.50 18.45
CA LYS A 91 6.13 6.05 18.68
C LYS A 91 5.90 5.74 20.16
N MET A 92 6.64 6.39 21.05
CA MET A 92 6.48 6.24 22.51
C MET A 92 5.09 6.70 22.96
N ALA A 93 4.64 7.88 22.52
CA ALA A 93 3.33 8.41 22.86
C ALA A 93 2.19 7.50 22.37
N VAL A 94 2.28 6.97 21.15
CA VAL A 94 1.31 6.01 20.60
C VAL A 94 1.30 4.72 21.42
N ALA A 95 2.46 4.20 21.82
CA ALA A 95 2.56 2.99 22.63
C ALA A 95 1.94 3.19 24.02
N MET A 96 2.24 4.31 24.68
CA MET A 96 1.64 4.68 25.97
C MET A 96 0.12 4.82 25.86
N ASN A 97 -0.37 5.53 24.83
CA ASN A 97 -1.80 5.69 24.58
C ASN A 97 -2.50 4.34 24.40
N LYS A 98 -1.90 3.39 23.66
CA LYS A 98 -2.44 2.04 23.50
C LYS A 98 -2.60 1.31 24.83
N GLN A 99 -1.66 1.46 25.77
CA GLN A 99 -1.75 0.86 27.10
C GLN A 99 -2.87 1.49 27.94
N VAL A 100 -2.95 2.81 27.96
CA VAL A 100 -4.00 3.55 28.68
C VAL A 100 -5.40 3.15 28.17
N MET A 101 -5.56 3.03 26.84
CA MET A 101 -6.82 2.66 26.20
C MET A 101 -7.23 1.20 26.40
N GLN A 102 -6.39 0.35 27.01
CA GLN A 102 -6.80 -0.99 27.44
C GLN A 102 -7.62 -0.96 28.74
N VAL A 103 -7.39 0.05 29.58
CA VAL A 103 -8.04 0.19 30.89
C VAL A 103 -9.20 1.19 30.83
N LEU A 104 -9.05 2.25 30.03
CA LEU A 104 -10.11 3.24 29.86
C LEU A 104 -11.24 2.68 28.96
N PRO A 105 -12.51 2.74 29.39
CA PRO A 105 -13.63 2.37 28.53
C PRO A 105 -13.69 3.31 27.32
N ARG A 106 -14.03 2.78 26.14
CA ARG A 106 -14.25 3.59 24.92
C ARG A 106 -15.53 4.40 25.06
N PHE A 107 -15.48 5.51 25.79
CA PHE A 107 -16.64 6.38 26.02
C PHE A 107 -17.03 7.24 24.80
N TRP A 108 -16.19 7.27 23.77
CA TRP A 108 -16.32 8.09 22.57
C TRP A 108 -16.86 7.35 21.34
N VAL A 109 -17.04 6.03 21.41
CA VAL A 109 -17.61 5.23 20.31
C VAL A 109 -19.03 4.85 20.74
N ARG A 110 -20.02 5.63 20.31
CA ARG A 110 -21.43 5.25 20.34
C ARG A 110 -21.78 4.48 19.07
#